data_AF-A0A427AHY2-F1
#
_entry.id   AF-A0A427AHY2-F1
#
_cell.length_a   1.000
_cell.length_b   1.000
_cell.length_c   1.000
_cell.angle_alpha   90.00
_cell.angle_beta   90.00
_cell.angle_gamma   90.00
#
_symmetry.space_group_name_H-M   'P 1'
#
loop_
_entity.id
_entity.type
_entity.pdbx_description
1 polymer ?
#
loop_
_entity_poly.entity_id
_entity_poly.type
_entity_poly.pdbx_seq_one_letter_code
_entity_poly.pdbx_strand_id
1 'polypeptide(L)'
;MRVYGALLWSLGKVLNTPEINEFVKRARAAKIHAYIISHLKKEMPSMMGKAKAQQRLIDNLEDEFVKVQKEFHLPPGDFPDVEHFREVLNGYNIDKFEKLKHKLIQAVDDMLAYDIPELLNRFRNPYD
;
A
#
# COMPACT_ATOMS: atom_id res chain seq x y z
N MET A 1 20.38 -20.96 -19.06
CA MET A 1 19.00 -20.51 -18.77
C MET A 1 18.19 -21.51 -17.91
N ARG A 2 18.78 -22.19 -16.92
CA ARG A 2 18.05 -23.08 -15.97
C ARG A 2 18.37 -22.80 -14.49
N VAL A 3 19.32 -21.90 -14.23
CA VAL A 3 19.85 -21.65 -12.88
C VAL A 3 18.94 -20.70 -12.08
N TYR A 4 18.29 -19.73 -12.74
CA TYR A 4 17.31 -18.83 -12.12
C TYR A 4 16.04 -19.56 -11.66
N GLY A 5 15.57 -20.56 -12.41
CA GLY A 5 14.38 -21.34 -12.04
C GLY A 5 14.61 -22.21 -10.79
N ALA A 6 15.78 -22.82 -10.65
CA ALA A 6 16.16 -23.60 -9.48
C ALA A 6 16.39 -22.74 -8.23
N LEU A 7 16.96 -21.54 -8.37
CA LEU A 7 17.12 -20.58 -7.27
C LEU A 7 15.77 -20.00 -6.81
N LEU A 8 14.86 -19.67 -7.73
CA LEU A 8 13.49 -19.25 -7.37
C LEU A 8 12.68 -20.39 -6.72
N TRP A 9 12.82 -21.62 -7.21
CA TRP A 9 12.19 -22.81 -6.62
C TRP A 9 12.74 -23.13 -5.21
N SER A 10 14.03 -22.89 -4.98
CA SER A 10 14.67 -23.09 -3.68
C SER A 10 14.36 -21.95 -2.70
N LEU A 11 14.25 -20.71 -3.18
CA LEU A 11 13.77 -19.57 -2.40
C LEU A 11 12.31 -19.75 -1.96
N GLY A 12 11.47 -20.40 -2.79
CA GLY A 12 10.09 -20.74 -2.45
C GLY A 12 9.95 -21.74 -1.29
N LYS A 13 10.97 -22.55 -0.99
CA LYS A 13 10.97 -23.49 0.14
C LYS A 13 11.52 -22.92 1.45
N VAL A 14 12.25 -21.79 1.41
CA VAL A 14 13.00 -21.24 2.57
C VAL A 14 12.52 -19.81 2.93
N LEU A 15 11.35 -19.39 2.45
CA LEU A 15 10.73 -18.08 2.75
C LEU A 15 9.34 -18.18 3.40
N ASN A 16 8.88 -19.39 3.70
CA ASN A 16 7.52 -19.63 4.14
C ASN A 16 7.39 -19.64 5.67
N THR A 17 7.83 -18.57 6.34
CA THR A 17 7.12 -18.19 7.57
C THR A 17 5.88 -17.43 7.11
N PRO A 18 4.68 -18.05 7.14
CA PRO A 18 3.46 -17.40 6.66
C PRO A 18 3.25 -16.01 7.29
N GLU A 19 3.78 -15.80 8.49
CA GLU A 19 3.75 -14.55 9.24
C GLU A 19 4.50 -13.41 8.54
N ILE A 20 5.69 -13.64 8.00
CA ILE A 20 6.48 -12.59 7.33
C ILE A 20 5.82 -12.22 6.00
N ASN A 21 5.32 -13.22 5.26
CA ASN A 21 4.60 -12.96 4.02
C ASN A 21 3.31 -12.16 4.28
N GLU A 22 2.56 -12.50 5.33
CA GLU A 22 1.38 -11.73 5.71
C GLU A 22 1.74 -10.31 6.14
N PHE A 23 2.82 -10.14 6.91
CA PHE A 23 3.31 -8.83 7.32
C PHE A 23 3.68 -7.96 6.11
N VAL A 24 4.43 -8.48 5.15
CA VAL A 24 4.79 -7.76 3.91
C VAL A 24 3.54 -7.33 3.14
N LYS A 25 2.55 -8.22 3.00
CA LYS A 25 1.27 -7.89 2.34
C LYS A 25 0.54 -6.75 3.06
N ARG A 26 0.48 -6.79 4.40
CA ARG A 26 -0.15 -5.75 5.22
C ARG A 26 0.60 -4.42 5.15
N ALA A 27 1.92 -4.42 5.23
CA ALA A 27 2.75 -3.22 5.12
C ALA A 27 2.54 -2.53 3.76
N ARG A 28 2.48 -3.33 2.69
CA ARG A 28 2.16 -2.82 1.36
C ARG A 28 0.74 -2.25 1.30
N ALA A 29 -0.26 -2.99 1.77
CA ALA A 29 -1.65 -2.53 1.79
C ALA A 29 -1.82 -1.22 2.59
N ALA A 30 -1.07 -1.04 3.69
CA ALA A 30 -1.04 0.20 4.46
C ALA A 30 -0.43 1.36 3.67
N LYS A 31 0.67 1.12 2.94
CA LYS A 31 1.27 2.12 2.04
C LYS A 31 0.29 2.53 0.94
N ILE A 32 -0.41 1.59 0.30
CA ILE A 32 -1.44 1.88 -0.71
C ILE A 32 -2.58 2.72 -0.11
N HIS A 33 -3.11 2.32 1.04
CA HIS A 33 -4.13 3.10 1.77
C HIS A 33 -3.66 4.54 2.03
N ALA A 34 -2.41 4.72 2.48
CA ALA A 34 -1.87 6.05 2.76
C ALA A 34 -1.84 6.94 1.51
N TYR A 35 -1.48 6.38 0.33
CA TYR A 35 -1.53 7.12 -0.93
C TYR A 35 -2.95 7.50 -1.33
N ILE A 36 -3.90 6.57 -1.25
CA ILE A 36 -5.30 6.83 -1.57
C ILE A 36 -5.85 7.95 -0.69
N ILE A 37 -5.67 7.84 0.63
CA ILE A 37 -6.16 8.83 1.60
C ILE A 37 -5.52 10.20 1.35
N SER A 38 -4.21 10.26 1.10
CA SER A 38 -3.55 11.53 0.81
C SER A 38 -3.99 12.12 -0.52
N HIS A 39 -4.25 11.30 -1.55
CA HIS A 39 -4.74 11.75 -2.84
C HIS A 39 -6.13 12.37 -2.71
N LEU A 40 -7.05 11.67 -2.04
CA LEU A 40 -8.38 12.20 -1.73
C LEU A 40 -8.30 13.51 -0.95
N LYS A 41 -7.39 13.61 0.03
CA LYS A 41 -7.18 14.86 0.78
C LYS A 41 -6.64 16.00 -0.09
N LYS A 42 -5.80 15.69 -1.08
CA LYS A 42 -5.22 16.66 -2.02
C LYS A 42 -6.27 17.22 -2.98
N GLU A 43 -7.24 16.40 -3.40
CA GLU A 43 -8.35 16.81 -4.27
C GLU A 43 -9.46 17.59 -3.55
N MET A 44 -9.47 17.60 -2.21
CA MET A 44 -10.46 18.35 -1.43
C MET A 44 -10.25 19.88 -1.54
N PRO A 45 -11.33 20.66 -1.71
CA PRO A 45 -11.23 22.11 -1.72
C PRO A 45 -10.97 22.67 -0.32
N SER A 46 -10.02 23.61 -0.20
CA SER A 46 -9.66 24.23 1.09
C SER A 46 -10.73 25.17 1.68
N MET A 47 -11.64 25.69 0.85
CA MET A 47 -12.62 26.72 1.24
C MET A 47 -14.06 26.21 1.20
N MET A 48 -14.79 26.41 0.09
CA MET A 48 -16.23 26.14 -0.05
C MET A 48 -16.49 24.91 -0.90
N GLY A 49 -17.63 24.24 -0.68
CA GLY A 49 -18.09 23.11 -1.50
C GLY A 49 -17.58 21.73 -1.06
N LYS A 50 -17.01 21.61 0.15
CA LYS A 50 -16.41 20.38 0.69
C LYS A 50 -17.32 19.15 0.60
N ALA A 51 -18.59 19.27 1.01
CA ALA A 51 -19.54 18.15 0.95
C ALA A 51 -19.78 17.66 -0.48
N LYS A 52 -19.97 18.59 -1.43
CA LYS A 52 -20.19 18.24 -2.85
C LYS A 52 -18.92 17.65 -3.49
N ALA A 53 -17.75 18.16 -3.13
CA ALA A 53 -16.47 17.62 -3.59
C ALA A 53 -16.22 16.22 -3.04
N GLN A 54 -16.46 16.01 -1.74
CA GLN A 54 -16.38 14.68 -1.12
C GLN A 54 -17.29 13.69 -1.82
N GLN A 55 -18.56 14.04 -2.05
CA GLN A 55 -19.48 13.15 -2.77
C GLN A 55 -18.96 12.83 -4.17
N ARG A 56 -18.47 13.83 -4.92
CA ARG A 56 -17.88 13.60 -6.25
C ARG A 56 -16.67 12.66 -6.22
N LEU A 57 -15.81 12.77 -5.21
CA LEU A 57 -14.64 11.89 -5.06
C LEU A 57 -15.06 10.45 -4.73
N ILE A 58 -16.10 10.28 -3.93
CA ILE A 58 -16.68 8.98 -3.56
C ILE A 58 -17.38 8.34 -4.78
N ASP A 59 -18.14 9.12 -5.55
CA ASP A 59 -18.85 8.66 -6.74
C ASP A 59 -17.87 8.21 -7.84
N ASN A 60 -16.74 8.91 -7.99
CA ASN A 60 -15.70 8.60 -8.99
C ASN A 60 -14.49 7.87 -8.39
N LEU A 61 -14.66 7.13 -7.29
CA LEU A 61 -13.56 6.53 -6.54
C LEU A 61 -12.69 5.58 -7.38
N GLU A 62 -13.29 4.87 -8.35
CA GLU A 62 -12.57 4.00 -9.27
C GLU A 62 -11.55 4.76 -10.12
N ASP A 63 -11.95 5.91 -10.68
CA ASP A 63 -11.06 6.78 -11.43
C ASP A 63 -9.96 7.36 -10.53
N GLU A 64 -10.28 7.72 -9.29
CA GLU A 64 -9.29 8.19 -8.32
C GLU A 64 -8.25 7.10 -8.01
N PHE A 65 -8.66 5.82 -7.91
CA PHE A 65 -7.74 4.70 -7.72
C PHE A 65 -6.80 4.54 -8.92
N VAL A 66 -7.33 4.64 -10.14
CA VAL A 66 -6.52 4.58 -11.37
C VAL A 66 -5.51 5.73 -11.43
N LYS A 67 -5.87 6.93 -10.98
CA LYS A 67 -4.93 8.06 -10.89
C LYS A 67 -3.80 7.77 -9.90
N VAL A 68 -4.12 7.32 -8.69
CA VAL A 68 -3.14 6.94 -7.67
C VAL A 68 -2.23 5.83 -8.19
N GLN A 69 -2.80 4.83 -8.87
CA GLN A 69 -2.04 3.74 -9.48
C GLN A 69 -1.00 4.26 -10.47
N LYS A 70 -1.39 5.18 -11.35
CA LYS A 70 -0.51 5.77 -12.37
C LYS A 70 0.52 6.72 -11.77
N GLU A 71 0.13 7.56 -10.81
CA GLU A 71 1.01 8.55 -10.17
C GLU A 71 2.15 7.87 -9.38
N PHE A 72 1.87 6.75 -8.72
CA PHE A 72 2.84 6.06 -7.86
C PHE A 72 3.33 4.70 -8.42
N HIS A 73 2.98 4.37 -9.66
CA HIS A 73 3.37 3.13 -10.35
C HIS A 73 3.04 1.85 -9.55
N LEU A 74 1.82 1.78 -9.01
CA LEU A 74 1.42 0.72 -8.08
C LEU A 74 0.77 -0.47 -8.80
N PRO A 75 0.97 -1.72 -8.33
CA PRO A 75 0.31 -2.89 -8.91
C PRO A 75 -1.21 -2.86 -8.63
N PRO A 76 -2.07 -3.24 -9.60
CA PRO A 76 -3.52 -3.23 -9.38
C PRO A 76 -3.96 -4.22 -8.30
N GLY A 77 -3.25 -5.34 -8.15
CA GLY A 77 -3.59 -6.37 -7.16
C GLY A 77 -3.35 -5.98 -5.70
N ASP A 78 -2.72 -4.84 -5.45
CA ASP A 78 -2.48 -4.32 -4.09
C ASP A 78 -3.57 -3.33 -3.64
N PHE A 79 -4.52 -2.97 -4.52
CA PHE A 79 -5.59 -2.05 -4.20
C PHE A 79 -6.76 -2.76 -3.49
N PRO A 80 -7.42 -2.07 -2.55
CA PRO A 80 -8.62 -2.59 -1.90
C PRO A 80 -9.81 -2.63 -2.86
N ASP A 81 -10.83 -3.41 -2.50
CA ASP A 81 -12.11 -3.42 -3.22
C ASP A 81 -12.76 -2.03 -3.20
N VAL A 82 -13.12 -1.52 -4.38
CA VAL A 82 -13.59 -0.14 -4.55
C VAL A 82 -14.94 0.06 -3.87
N GLU A 83 -15.85 -0.88 -3.99
CA GLU A 83 -17.20 -0.77 -3.42
C GLU A 83 -17.14 -0.77 -1.89
N HIS A 84 -16.41 -1.71 -1.30
CA HIS A 84 -16.20 -1.76 0.13
C HIS A 84 -15.50 -0.50 0.66
N PHE A 85 -14.46 -0.03 -0.05
CA PHE A 85 -13.78 1.20 0.34
C PHE A 85 -14.72 2.40 0.28
N ARG A 86 -15.59 2.49 -0.74
CA ARG A 86 -16.58 3.56 -0.89
C ARG A 86 -17.56 3.58 0.29
N GLU A 87 -18.11 2.43 0.68
CA GLU A 87 -19.01 2.32 1.82
C GLU A 87 -18.36 2.82 3.11
N VAL A 88 -17.13 2.38 3.39
CA VAL A 88 -16.37 2.80 4.57
C VAL A 88 -16.09 4.31 4.51
N LEU A 89 -15.63 4.81 3.36
CA LEU A 89 -15.25 6.21 3.15
C LEU A 89 -16.41 7.19 3.34
N ASN A 90 -17.65 6.78 3.03
CA ASN A 90 -18.86 7.57 3.28
C ASN A 90 -19.05 7.92 4.77
N GLY A 91 -18.54 7.10 5.68
CA GLY A 91 -18.59 7.35 7.13
C GLY A 91 -17.57 8.38 7.63
N TYR A 92 -16.63 8.83 6.78
CA TYR A 92 -15.55 9.74 7.17
C TYR A 92 -15.67 11.12 6.53
N ASN A 93 -14.99 12.10 7.13
CA ASN A 93 -14.81 13.42 6.54
C ASN A 93 -13.42 13.53 5.93
N ILE A 94 -13.34 13.56 4.60
CA ILE A 94 -12.08 13.59 3.86
C ILE A 94 -11.27 14.85 4.18
N ASP A 95 -11.92 15.95 4.55
CA ASP A 95 -11.22 17.18 4.93
C ASP A 95 -10.42 17.03 6.23
N LYS A 96 -10.70 16.02 7.06
CA LYS A 96 -9.94 15.74 8.27
C LYS A 96 -8.74 14.81 8.03
N PHE A 97 -8.58 14.28 6.83
CA PHE A 97 -7.47 13.40 6.52
C PHE A 97 -6.13 14.13 6.59
N GLU A 98 -5.11 13.38 7.01
CA GLU A 98 -3.74 13.85 7.01
C GLU A 98 -3.14 13.82 5.61
N LYS A 99 -2.22 14.74 5.34
CA LYS A 99 -1.41 14.72 4.11
C LYS A 99 -0.36 13.62 4.20
N LEU A 100 0.08 13.12 3.05
CA LEU A 100 1.16 12.14 2.98
C LEU A 100 2.42 12.66 3.68
N LYS A 101 2.92 11.86 4.63
CA LYS A 101 4.21 12.10 5.27
C LYS A 101 5.26 11.23 4.59
N HIS A 102 6.03 11.82 3.67
CA HIS A 102 7.05 11.11 2.89
C HIS A 102 8.04 10.32 3.78
N LYS A 103 8.39 10.84 4.96
CA LYS A 103 9.25 10.14 5.93
C LYS A 103 8.68 8.80 6.40
N LEU A 104 7.36 8.71 6.59
CA LEU A 104 6.72 7.46 7.03
C LEU A 104 6.69 6.43 5.90
N ILE A 105 6.47 6.88 4.66
CA ILE A 105 6.50 6.01 3.49
C ILE A 105 7.92 5.47 3.27
N GLN A 106 8.93 6.34 3.36
CA GLN A 106 10.32 5.93 3.24
C GLN A 106 10.70 4.89 4.28
N ALA A 107 10.27 5.05 5.53
CA ALA A 107 10.53 4.06 6.58
C ALA A 107 9.92 2.68 6.24
N VAL A 108 8.73 2.63 5.65
CA VAL A 108 8.12 1.37 5.18
C VAL A 108 8.92 0.78 4.01
N ASP A 109 9.36 1.62 3.07
CA ASP A 109 10.14 1.17 1.92
C ASP A 109 11.51 0.61 2.32
N ASP A 110 12.21 1.30 3.23
CA ASP A 110 13.48 0.86 3.77
C ASP A 110 13.32 -0.48 4.52
N MET A 111 12.26 -0.60 5.33
CA MET A 111 11.94 -1.85 6.02
C MET A 111 11.68 -3.01 5.05
N LEU A 112 10.92 -2.78 3.98
CA LEU A 112 10.64 -3.80 2.97
C LEU A 112 11.88 -4.18 2.17
N ALA A 113 12.76 -3.22 1.89
CA ALA A 113 13.93 -3.41 1.03
C ALA A 113 15.17 -3.97 1.75
N TYR A 114 15.35 -3.64 3.03
CA TYR A 114 16.57 -3.94 3.77
C TYR A 114 16.30 -4.75 5.04
N ASP A 115 15.43 -4.27 5.93
CA ASP A 115 15.23 -4.89 7.25
C ASP A 115 14.62 -6.29 7.17
N ILE A 116 13.61 -6.49 6.32
CA ILE A 116 12.95 -7.80 6.16
C ILE A 116 13.92 -8.83 5.54
N PRO A 117 14.61 -8.53 4.42
CA PRO A 117 15.63 -9.44 3.89
C PRO A 117 16.74 -9.76 4.89
N GLU A 118 17.20 -8.78 5.66
CA GLU A 118 18.22 -9.00 6.69
C GLU A 118 17.71 -9.93 7.80
N LEU A 119 16.49 -9.69 8.30
CA LEU A 119 15.84 -10.52 9.30
C LEU A 119 15.71 -11.98 8.82
N LEU A 120 15.27 -12.18 7.57
CA LEU A 120 15.17 -13.49 6.95
C LEU A 120 16.53 -14.18 6.82
N ASN A 121 17.60 -13.42 6.53
CA ASN A 121 18.95 -13.96 6.47
C ASN A 121 19.45 -14.43 7.85
N ARG A 122 19.15 -13.68 8.91
CA ARG A 122 19.48 -14.07 10.30
C ARG A 122 18.74 -15.33 10.73
N PHE A 123 17.44 -15.46 10.44
CA PHE A 123 16.67 -16.69 10.72
C PHE A 123 17.11 -17.90 9.88
N ARG A 124 17.76 -17.67 8.73
CA ARG A 124 18.29 -18.72 7.86
C ARG A 124 19.61 -19.33 8.31
N ASN A 125 20.26 -18.81 9.35
CA ASN A 125 21.52 -19.37 9.84
C ASN A 125 21.29 -20.25 11.08
N PRO A 126 21.04 -21.58 10.92
CA PRO A 126 21.04 -22.53 12.05
C PRO A 126 22.46 -22.98 12.44
N TYR A 127 23.52 -22.42 11.83
CA TYR A 127 24.92 -22.72 12.11
C TYR A 127 25.77 -21.44 12.27
N ASP A 128 25.25 -20.51 13.06
CA ASP A 128 26.03 -19.89 14.15
C ASP A 128 25.51 -20.47 15.48
#